data_AF-A0A0F0H5A7-F1
#
_entry.id   AF-A0A0F0H5A7-F1
#
_cell.length_a   1.000
_cell.length_b   1.000
_cell.length_c   1.000
_cell.angle_alpha   90.00
_cell.angle_beta   90.00
_cell.angle_gamma   90.00
#
_symmetry.space_group_name_H-M   'P 1'
#
loop_
_entity.id
_entity.type
_entity.pdbx_description
1 polymer ?
#
loop_
_entity_poly.entity_id
_entity_poly.type
_entity_poly.pdbx_seq_one_letter_code
_entity_poly.pdbx_strand_id
1 'polypeptide(L)'
;MPGTECGRLSVPVDWSRPSGGTVALRVFRLKAANSEGTILNFPSGPGQTGDLSFATLRDALPRYDLIALDPRGVGESSPMTCATAPAVKIPYVPPTDSPAFDALAANQQDFWRSCTTGVPGLDSRLDAYTNARDADALRTALGLKKINIHGFSYGTLTAERYLARYGHHVNGSLLEGVMNP
;
A
#
# COMPACT_ATOMS: atom_id res chain seq x y z
N MET A 1 2.11 17.29 -5.08
CA MET A 1 1.57 18.52 -4.45
C MET A 1 2.72 19.45 -4.05
N PRO A 2 2.62 20.78 -4.23
CA PRO A 2 3.67 21.72 -3.78
C PRO A 2 4.02 21.51 -2.30
N GLY A 3 5.31 21.55 -1.96
CA GLY A 3 5.79 21.32 -0.59
C GLY A 3 5.80 19.86 -0.11
N THR A 4 5.41 18.90 -0.95
CA THR A 4 5.59 17.46 -0.64
C THR A 4 7.03 17.04 -0.93
N GLU A 5 7.72 16.58 0.10
CA GLU A 5 9.02 15.93 -0.01
C GLU A 5 8.83 14.48 -0.45
N CYS A 6 9.67 14.02 -1.38
CA CYS A 6 9.68 12.64 -1.86
C CYS A 6 11.03 11.99 -1.55
N GLY A 7 11.01 10.70 -1.28
CA GLY A 7 12.22 9.91 -1.04
C GLY A 7 12.02 8.45 -1.38
N ARG A 8 13.02 7.63 -1.02
CA ARG A 8 12.93 6.18 -1.11
C ARG A 8 13.32 5.52 0.21
N LEU A 9 12.59 4.49 0.59
CA LEU A 9 12.89 3.62 1.72
C LEU A 9 13.25 2.23 1.20
N SER A 10 14.46 1.75 1.48
CA SER A 10 14.85 0.37 1.15
C SER A 10 14.39 -0.58 2.24
N VAL A 11 13.62 -1.61 1.87
CA VAL A 11 13.12 -2.66 2.77
C VAL A 11 13.40 -4.04 2.17
N PRO A 12 13.47 -5.11 2.97
CA PRO A 12 13.63 -6.44 2.42
C PRO A 12 12.41 -6.85 1.60
N VAL A 13 12.66 -7.59 0.50
CA VAL A 13 11.60 -8.24 -0.28
C VAL A 13 10.82 -9.21 0.60
N ASP A 14 11.54 -9.99 1.40
CA ASP A 14 11.00 -10.97 2.32
C ASP A 14 11.45 -10.64 3.76
N TRP A 15 10.52 -10.17 4.59
CA TRP A 15 10.81 -9.85 5.98
C TRP A 15 11.22 -11.06 6.84
N SER A 16 11.00 -12.30 6.37
CA SER A 16 11.54 -13.50 7.03
C SER A 16 12.98 -13.82 6.61
N ARG A 17 13.46 -13.22 5.51
CA ARG A 17 14.83 -13.37 4.99
C ARG A 17 15.40 -11.99 4.63
N PRO A 18 15.77 -11.15 5.61
CA PRO A 18 16.16 -9.76 5.36
C PRO A 18 17.39 -9.58 4.46
N SER A 19 18.24 -10.59 4.34
CA SER A 19 19.41 -10.60 3.45
C SER A 19 19.09 -11.10 2.02
N GLY A 20 17.84 -11.48 1.73
CA GLY A 20 17.41 -12.10 0.47
C GLY A 20 17.11 -11.13 -0.67
N GLY A 21 17.47 -9.85 -0.53
CA GLY A 21 17.21 -8.79 -1.51
C GLY A 21 16.26 -7.71 -0.96
N THR A 22 16.26 -6.56 -1.63
CA THR A 22 15.52 -5.37 -1.21
C THR A 22 14.64 -4.80 -2.31
N VAL A 23 13.56 -4.13 -1.90
CA VAL A 23 12.74 -3.26 -2.75
C VAL A 23 12.84 -1.82 -2.23
N ALA A 24 12.94 -0.87 -3.14
CA ALA A 24 12.94 0.56 -2.81
C ALA A 24 11.51 1.10 -2.94
N LEU A 25 10.92 1.49 -1.81
CA LEU A 25 9.57 2.04 -1.74
C LEU A 25 9.62 3.55 -1.89
N ARG A 26 8.77 4.12 -2.75
CA ARG A 26 8.60 5.57 -2.80
C ARG A 26 7.86 6.02 -1.55
N VAL A 27 8.37 7.09 -0.93
CA VAL A 27 7.79 7.68 0.26
C VAL A 27 7.52 9.17 0.06
N PHE A 28 6.50 9.65 0.74
CA PHE A 28 6.04 11.03 0.69
C PHE A 28 6.02 11.60 2.10
N ARG A 29 6.40 12.86 2.25
CA ARG A 29 6.26 13.62 3.48
C ARG A 29 5.78 15.03 3.17
N LEU A 30 4.69 15.44 3.79
CA LEU A 30 4.18 16.80 3.75
C LEU A 30 4.18 17.36 5.17
N LYS A 31 5.05 18.33 5.44
CA LYS A 31 5.19 18.92 6.77
C LYS A 31 4.11 19.96 7.05
N ALA A 32 3.61 19.99 8.28
CA ALA A 32 2.85 21.11 8.81
C ALA A 32 3.80 22.25 9.24
N ALA A 33 3.30 23.48 9.26
CA ALA A 33 4.05 24.63 9.78
C ALA A 33 4.31 24.49 11.30
N ASN A 34 3.29 24.11 12.06
CA ASN A 34 3.35 23.84 13.49
C ASN A 34 2.75 22.47 13.76
N SER A 35 3.61 21.44 13.71
CA SER A 35 3.18 20.04 13.77
C SER A 35 2.75 19.61 15.18
N GLU A 36 1.56 19.02 15.30
CA GLU A 36 1.02 18.36 16.50
C GLU A 36 1.32 16.85 16.51
N GLY A 37 1.93 16.34 15.43
CA GLY A 37 2.26 14.93 15.28
C GLY A 37 2.28 14.52 13.81
N THR A 38 2.50 13.23 13.58
CA THR A 38 2.57 12.66 12.22
C THR A 38 1.44 11.68 12.00
N ILE A 39 0.78 11.78 10.86
CA ILE A 39 -0.23 10.83 10.37
C ILE A 39 0.40 10.00 9.25
N LEU A 40 0.44 8.69 9.43
CA LEU A 40 0.73 7.74 8.36
C LEU A 40 -0.57 7.39 7.62
N ASN A 41 -0.64 7.75 6.35
CA ASN A 41 -1.75 7.47 5.46
C ASN A 41 -1.57 6.12 4.75
N PHE A 42 -2.55 5.24 4.89
CA PHE A 42 -2.74 4.05 4.07
C PHE A 42 -3.75 4.36 2.97
N PRO A 43 -3.32 4.43 1.69
CA PRO A 43 -4.20 4.80 0.59
C PRO A 43 -5.28 3.74 0.34
N SER A 44 -6.31 4.12 -0.43
CA SER A 44 -7.35 3.19 -0.90
C SER A 44 -6.78 2.23 -1.97
N GLY A 45 -7.64 1.51 -2.69
CA GLY A 45 -7.24 0.51 -3.67
C GLY A 45 -7.67 -0.91 -3.29
N PRO A 46 -6.86 -1.96 -3.49
CA PRO A 46 -5.39 -1.94 -3.65
C PRO A 46 -4.91 -1.26 -4.95
N GLY A 47 -3.65 -0.81 -4.97
CA GLY A 47 -3.01 -0.26 -6.18
C GLY A 47 -2.96 1.27 -6.31
N GLN A 48 -3.35 2.02 -5.28
CA GLN A 48 -3.23 3.48 -5.29
C GLN A 48 -1.90 3.98 -4.71
N THR A 49 -1.40 5.11 -5.22
CA THR A 49 -0.20 5.77 -4.69
C THR A 49 -0.48 6.41 -3.33
N GLY A 50 0.54 6.49 -2.50
CA GLY A 50 0.40 6.87 -1.09
C GLY A 50 -0.07 8.32 -0.87
N ASP A 51 0.19 9.21 -1.82
CA ASP A 51 -0.05 10.64 -1.73
C ASP A 51 -1.43 11.09 -2.21
N LEU A 52 -2.25 10.20 -2.81
CA LEU A 52 -3.54 10.58 -3.40
C LEU A 52 -4.50 11.27 -2.41
N SER A 53 -4.44 10.90 -1.13
CA SER A 53 -5.31 11.47 -0.09
C SER A 53 -4.72 12.70 0.61
N PHE A 54 -3.50 13.14 0.26
CA PHE A 54 -2.80 14.20 1.00
C PHE A 54 -3.51 15.55 0.93
N ALA A 55 -4.12 15.91 -0.19
CA ALA A 55 -4.83 17.18 -0.31
C ALA A 55 -6.00 17.25 0.68
N THR A 56 -6.89 16.25 0.64
CA THR A 56 -8.04 16.15 1.54
C THR A 56 -7.61 16.09 3.01
N LEU A 57 -6.58 15.29 3.33
CA LEU A 57 -6.07 15.21 4.69
C LEU A 57 -5.40 16.50 5.16
N ARG A 58 -4.70 17.22 4.27
CA ARG A 58 -4.08 18.51 4.61
C ARG A 58 -5.15 19.55 4.96
N ASP A 59 -6.25 19.58 4.20
CA ASP A 59 -7.34 20.51 4.44
C ASP A 59 -8.06 20.20 5.77
N ALA A 60 -8.29 18.92 6.06
CA ALA A 60 -8.97 18.48 7.29
C ALA A 60 -8.07 18.55 8.53
N LEU A 61 -6.78 18.24 8.40
CA LEU A 61 -5.82 18.07 9.49
C LEU A 61 -4.55 18.92 9.26
N PRO A 62 -4.67 20.25 9.16
CA PRO A 62 -3.58 21.13 8.71
C PRO A 62 -2.39 21.20 9.66
N ARG A 63 -2.57 20.79 10.93
CA ARG A 63 -1.53 20.80 11.97
C ARG A 63 -0.77 19.49 12.08
N TYR A 64 -0.99 18.52 11.20
CA TYR A 64 -0.24 17.26 11.22
C TYR A 64 0.74 17.17 10.04
N ASP A 65 1.91 16.58 10.30
CA ASP A 65 2.75 16.07 9.22
C ASP A 65 2.04 14.85 8.61
N LEU A 66 2.01 14.77 7.28
CA LEU A 66 1.48 13.61 6.57
C LEU A 66 2.62 12.82 5.98
N ILE A 67 2.63 11.51 6.20
CA ILE A 67 3.55 10.58 5.55
C ILE A 67 2.78 9.44 4.88
N ALA A 68 3.33 8.90 3.82
CA ALA A 68 2.79 7.74 3.12
C ALA A 68 3.89 7.00 2.37
N LEU A 69 3.59 5.76 2.00
CA LEU A 69 4.35 5.00 1.02
C LEU A 69 3.45 4.70 -0.17
N ASP A 70 4.05 4.63 -1.36
CA ASP A 70 3.51 3.74 -2.39
C ASP A 70 3.70 2.30 -1.88
N PRO A 71 2.63 1.51 -1.70
CA PRO A 71 2.76 0.10 -1.34
C PRO A 71 3.69 -0.64 -2.30
N ARG A 72 4.39 -1.68 -1.85
CA ARG A 72 5.16 -2.56 -2.75
C ARG A 72 4.25 -3.05 -3.88
N GLY A 73 4.77 -3.08 -5.11
CA GLY A 73 3.98 -3.46 -6.28
C GLY A 73 3.12 -2.33 -6.85
N VAL A 74 3.21 -1.10 -6.33
CA VAL A 74 2.37 0.04 -6.72
C VAL A 74 3.22 1.27 -7.06
N GLY A 75 2.77 2.10 -7.99
CA GLY A 75 3.38 3.39 -8.30
C GLY A 75 4.85 3.24 -8.68
N GLU A 76 5.73 3.96 -7.99
CA GLU A 76 7.20 3.82 -8.18
C GLU A 76 7.86 2.78 -7.25
N SER A 77 7.08 2.07 -6.44
CA SER A 77 7.54 1.00 -5.54
C SER A 77 7.58 -0.36 -6.24
N SER A 78 8.26 -0.42 -7.39
CA SER A 78 8.37 -1.62 -8.24
C SER A 78 7.01 -2.18 -8.67
N PRO A 79 6.28 -1.47 -9.56
CA PRO A 79 4.90 -1.79 -9.88
C PRO A 79 4.73 -3.19 -10.47
N MET A 80 3.62 -3.84 -10.15
CA MET A 80 3.17 -5.06 -10.82
C MET A 80 2.78 -4.70 -12.25
N THR A 81 3.38 -5.37 -13.23
CA THR A 81 3.06 -5.24 -14.65
C THR A 81 2.66 -6.60 -15.21
N CYS A 82 1.57 -6.64 -15.97
CA CYS A 82 1.07 -7.83 -16.64
C CYS A 82 1.14 -7.63 -18.16
N ALA A 83 1.11 -8.73 -18.92
CA ALA A 83 1.07 -8.65 -20.37
C ALA A 83 -0.22 -7.98 -20.87
N THR A 84 -0.13 -7.29 -22.00
CA THR A 84 -1.29 -6.70 -22.68
C THR A 84 -2.13 -7.74 -23.44
N ALA A 85 -1.57 -8.93 -23.69
CA ALA A 85 -2.23 -10.06 -24.33
C ALA A 85 -1.86 -11.40 -23.66
N PRO A 86 -2.83 -12.30 -23.42
CA PRO A 86 -4.27 -12.07 -23.56
C PRO A 86 -4.75 -11.04 -22.52
N ALA A 87 -5.64 -10.13 -22.93
CA ALA A 87 -6.24 -9.20 -21.98
C ALA A 87 -7.03 -9.98 -20.93
N VAL A 88 -7.00 -9.49 -19.69
CA VAL A 88 -7.87 -10.01 -18.62
C VAL A 88 -9.32 -9.80 -19.01
N LYS A 89 -10.11 -10.87 -18.98
CA LYS A 89 -11.56 -10.78 -19.15
C LYS A 89 -12.18 -10.54 -17.78
N ILE A 90 -12.89 -9.42 -17.67
CA ILE A 90 -13.68 -9.05 -16.50
C ILE A 90 -15.12 -8.82 -17.00
N PRO A 91 -15.96 -9.87 -17.01
CA PRO A 91 -17.31 -9.74 -17.52
C PRO A 91 -18.18 -8.94 -16.55
N TYR A 92 -19.07 -8.11 -17.09
CA TYR A 92 -20.06 -7.39 -16.27
C TYR A 92 -21.10 -8.34 -15.66
N VAL A 93 -21.45 -9.40 -16.39
CA VAL A 93 -22.35 -10.46 -15.95
C VAL A 93 -21.52 -11.72 -15.68
N PRO A 94 -21.54 -12.28 -14.46
CA PRO A 94 -20.83 -13.51 -14.15
C PRO A 94 -21.32 -14.68 -15.03
N PRO A 95 -20.44 -15.63 -15.39
CA PRO A 95 -20.85 -16.83 -16.11
C PRO A 95 -21.83 -17.66 -15.27
N THR A 96 -22.87 -18.18 -15.92
CA THR A 96 -23.95 -18.96 -15.27
C THR A 96 -23.87 -20.46 -15.54
N ASP A 97 -22.92 -20.90 -16.38
CA ASP A 97 -22.65 -22.30 -16.67
C ASP A 97 -21.16 -22.64 -16.46
N SER A 98 -20.88 -23.94 -16.24
CA SER A 98 -19.53 -24.42 -15.96
C SER A 98 -18.55 -24.17 -17.11
N PRO A 99 -18.88 -24.42 -18.40
CA PRO A 99 -17.96 -24.13 -19.49
C PRO A 99 -17.52 -22.67 -19.59
N ALA A 100 -18.45 -21.72 -19.42
CA ALA A 100 -18.12 -20.30 -19.43
C ALA A 100 -17.29 -19.89 -18.21
N PHE A 101 -17.57 -20.48 -17.05
CA PHE A 101 -16.77 -20.27 -15.84
C PHE A 101 -15.33 -20.77 -16.05
N ASP A 102 -15.15 -21.98 -16.56
CA ASP A 102 -13.83 -22.59 -16.78
C ASP A 102 -13.01 -21.78 -17.80
N ALA A 103 -13.66 -21.30 -18.88
CA ALA A 103 -13.01 -20.45 -19.87
C ALA A 103 -12.57 -19.10 -19.30
N LEU A 104 -13.40 -18.50 -18.42
CA LEU A 104 -13.05 -17.26 -17.72
C LEU A 104 -11.89 -17.48 -16.75
N ALA A 105 -11.95 -18.55 -15.96
CA ALA A 105 -10.91 -18.90 -15.01
C ALA A 105 -9.57 -19.16 -15.71
N ALA A 106 -9.56 -19.89 -16.83
CA ALA A 106 -8.36 -20.12 -17.63
C ALA A 106 -7.75 -18.81 -18.14
N ASN A 107 -8.57 -17.90 -18.70
CA ASN A 107 -8.09 -16.60 -19.16
C ASN A 107 -7.49 -15.75 -18.02
N GLN A 108 -8.14 -15.71 -16.86
CA GLN A 108 -7.65 -14.95 -15.72
C GLN A 108 -6.36 -15.55 -15.14
N GLN A 109 -6.23 -16.88 -15.13
CA GLN A 109 -4.99 -17.56 -14.75
C GLN A 109 -3.85 -17.25 -15.73
N ASP A 110 -4.11 -17.30 -17.04
CA ASP A 110 -3.10 -16.96 -18.06
C ASP A 110 -2.65 -15.51 -17.95
N PHE A 111 -3.60 -14.59 -17.73
CA PHE A 111 -3.28 -13.19 -17.46
C PHE A 111 -2.43 -13.06 -16.18
N TRP A 112 -2.81 -13.71 -15.08
CA TRP A 112 -2.08 -13.64 -13.81
C TRP A 112 -0.66 -14.20 -13.91
N ARG A 113 -0.46 -15.29 -14.66
CA ARG A 113 0.89 -15.84 -14.93
C ARG A 113 1.80 -14.88 -15.68
N SER A 114 1.22 -13.91 -16.40
CA SER A 114 2.00 -12.87 -17.08
C SER A 114 2.39 -11.71 -16.16
N CYS A 115 1.80 -11.62 -14.99
CA CYS A 115 2.06 -10.55 -14.03
C CYS A 115 3.38 -10.79 -13.32
N THR A 116 4.20 -9.74 -13.25
CA THR A 116 5.47 -9.76 -12.55
C THR A 116 5.76 -8.38 -11.98
N THR A 117 6.72 -8.32 -11.06
CA THR A 117 7.31 -7.07 -10.61
C THR A 117 8.76 -7.01 -11.08
N GLY A 118 9.32 -5.81 -11.24
CA GLY A 118 10.75 -5.64 -11.54
C GLY A 118 11.73 -6.17 -10.48
N VAL A 119 11.22 -6.69 -9.34
CA VAL A 119 12.01 -7.23 -8.24
C VAL A 119 11.68 -8.71 -8.03
N PRO A 120 12.65 -9.63 -8.13
CA PRO A 120 12.40 -11.07 -7.98
C PRO A 120 11.70 -11.44 -6.66
N GLY A 121 10.61 -12.21 -6.76
CA GLY A 121 9.87 -12.74 -5.60
C GLY A 121 8.97 -11.74 -4.88
N LEU A 122 8.95 -10.46 -5.29
CA LEU A 122 8.12 -9.43 -4.68
C LEU A 122 6.63 -9.61 -4.99
N ASP A 123 6.31 -10.10 -6.19
CA ASP A 123 4.97 -10.48 -6.67
C ASP A 123 4.19 -11.38 -5.69
N SER A 124 4.89 -12.25 -4.96
CA SER A 124 4.32 -13.13 -3.93
C SER A 124 4.27 -12.53 -2.52
N ARG A 125 4.53 -11.22 -2.38
CA ARG A 125 4.71 -10.53 -1.08
C ARG A 125 3.99 -9.18 -1.04
N LEU A 126 2.91 -8.99 -1.78
CA LEU A 126 2.19 -7.71 -1.89
C LEU A 126 1.04 -7.54 -0.87
N ASP A 127 0.95 -8.44 0.11
CA ASP A 127 -0.16 -8.49 1.06
C ASP A 127 -0.15 -7.36 2.12
N ALA A 128 -1.28 -7.16 2.78
CA ALA A 128 -1.47 -6.11 3.79
C ALA A 128 -0.57 -6.28 5.04
N TYR A 129 -0.22 -7.51 5.43
CA TYR A 129 0.67 -7.74 6.58
C TYR A 129 2.09 -7.29 6.26
N THR A 130 2.55 -7.57 5.04
CA THR A 130 3.85 -7.17 4.55
C THR A 130 3.92 -5.65 4.39
N ASN A 131 2.89 -5.02 3.80
CA ASN A 131 2.78 -3.56 3.73
C ASN A 131 2.79 -2.89 5.11
N ALA A 132 2.15 -3.49 6.13
CA ALA A 132 2.20 -2.97 7.49
C ALA A 132 3.61 -2.97 8.11
N ARG A 133 4.46 -3.95 7.74
CA ARG A 133 5.88 -3.97 8.17
C ARG A 133 6.68 -2.86 7.50
N ASP A 134 6.43 -2.60 6.22
CA ASP A 134 7.06 -1.52 5.47
C ASP A 134 6.70 -0.14 6.04
N ALA A 135 5.43 0.03 6.42
CA ALA A 135 4.93 1.20 7.13
C ALA A 135 5.68 1.44 8.46
N ASP A 136 5.93 0.39 9.26
CA ASP A 136 6.67 0.55 10.51
C ASP A 136 8.16 0.83 10.28
N ALA A 137 8.72 0.31 9.19
CA ALA A 137 10.07 0.64 8.76
C ALA A 137 10.19 2.13 8.40
N LEU A 138 9.19 2.73 7.75
CA LEU A 138 9.17 4.18 7.52
C LEU A 138 9.13 4.97 8.83
N ARG A 139 8.23 4.60 9.75
CA ARG A 139 8.16 5.23 11.09
C ARG A 139 9.54 5.21 11.76
N THR A 140 10.19 4.05 11.75
CA THR A 140 11.52 3.86 12.35
C THR A 140 12.59 4.70 11.65
N ALA A 141 12.62 4.69 10.31
CA ALA A 141 13.58 5.47 9.52
C ALA A 141 13.45 6.98 9.73
N LEU A 142 12.26 7.47 10.03
CA LEU A 142 11.99 8.86 10.38
C LEU A 142 12.24 9.18 11.88
N GLY A 143 12.66 8.20 12.69
CA GLY A 143 12.91 8.39 14.12
C GLY A 143 11.66 8.64 14.97
N LEU A 144 10.47 8.32 14.44
CA LEU A 144 9.20 8.60 15.10
C LEU A 144 8.89 7.52 16.13
N LYS A 145 8.70 7.89 17.40
CA LYS A 145 8.36 6.93 18.45
C LYS A 145 6.90 6.46 18.36
N LYS A 146 6.00 7.41 18.12
CA LYS A 146 4.57 7.15 17.93
C LYS A 146 4.02 7.99 16.79
N ILE A 147 2.98 7.48 16.14
CA ILE A 147 2.28 8.11 15.02
C ILE A 147 0.78 7.99 15.20
N ASN A 148 0.05 8.84 14.49
CA ASN A 148 -1.36 8.60 14.17
C ASN A 148 -1.43 7.84 12.84
N ILE A 149 -2.51 7.11 12.62
CA ILE A 149 -2.73 6.43 11.33
C ILE A 149 -4.08 6.80 10.74
N HIS A 150 -4.12 6.88 9.42
CA HIS A 150 -5.33 7.04 8.64
C HIS A 150 -5.39 5.93 7.59
N GLY A 151 -6.55 5.30 7.42
CA GLY A 151 -6.78 4.32 6.37
C GLY A 151 -8.11 4.55 5.69
N PHE A 152 -8.14 4.46 4.36
CA PHE A 152 -9.34 4.64 3.55
C PHE A 152 -9.59 3.41 2.68
N SER A 153 -10.81 2.87 2.67
CA SER A 153 -11.20 1.67 1.88
C SER A 153 -10.22 0.50 2.13
N TYR A 154 -9.57 -0.09 1.12
CA TYR A 154 -8.56 -1.14 1.34
C TYR A 154 -7.39 -0.73 2.26
N GLY A 155 -7.09 0.57 2.34
CA GLY A 155 -6.14 1.10 3.32
C GLY A 155 -6.52 0.78 4.76
N THR A 156 -7.82 0.59 5.05
CA THR A 156 -8.29 0.15 6.38
C THR A 156 -7.82 -1.25 6.72
N LEU A 157 -7.83 -2.20 5.79
CA LEU A 157 -7.29 -3.55 6.01
C LEU A 157 -5.80 -3.49 6.39
N THR A 158 -5.02 -2.65 5.69
CA THR A 158 -3.59 -2.47 5.99
C THR A 158 -3.38 -1.80 7.35
N ALA A 159 -4.17 -0.77 7.66
CA ALA A 159 -4.15 -0.08 8.95
C ALA A 159 -4.52 -1.02 10.11
N GLU A 160 -5.49 -1.92 9.92
CA GLU A 160 -5.84 -2.96 10.89
C GLU A 160 -4.68 -3.95 11.10
N ARG A 161 -3.99 -4.37 10.03
CA ARG A 161 -2.79 -5.23 10.16
C ARG A 161 -1.65 -4.49 10.88
N TYR A 162 -1.53 -3.19 10.65
CA TYR A 162 -0.60 -2.34 11.39
C TYR A 162 -0.97 -2.26 12.87
N LEU A 163 -2.24 -1.99 13.21
CA LEU A 163 -2.71 -1.92 14.60
C LEU A 163 -2.50 -3.26 15.34
N ALA A 164 -2.84 -4.38 14.70
CA ALA A 164 -2.69 -5.70 15.30
C ALA A 164 -1.22 -6.02 15.67
N ARG A 165 -0.25 -5.53 14.88
CA ARG A 165 1.18 -5.83 15.08
C ARG A 165 1.95 -4.74 15.82
N TYR A 166 1.60 -3.48 15.57
CA TYR A 166 2.34 -2.28 15.97
C TYR A 166 1.46 -1.26 16.70
N GLY A 167 0.31 -1.67 17.25
CA GLY A 167 -0.61 -0.76 17.95
C GLY A 167 0.01 0.04 19.10
N HIS A 168 1.08 -0.47 19.73
CA HIS A 168 1.86 0.25 20.75
C HIS A 168 2.62 1.47 20.20
N HIS A 169 2.84 1.55 18.88
CA HIS A 169 3.38 2.72 18.17
C HIS A 169 2.29 3.73 17.74
N VAL A 170 1.00 3.46 18.01
CA VAL A 170 -0.10 4.30 17.55
C VAL A 170 -0.66 5.16 18.70
N ASN A 171 -0.85 6.46 18.45
CA ASN A 171 -1.54 7.39 19.35
C ASN A 171 -3.05 7.44 19.09
N GLY A 172 -3.44 7.46 17.81
CA GLY A 172 -4.83 7.48 17.37
C GLY A 172 -4.96 6.96 15.93
N SER A 173 -6.17 6.52 15.58
CA SER A 173 -6.49 5.96 14.26
C SER A 173 -7.81 6.48 13.74
N LEU A 174 -7.87 6.77 12.44
CA LEU A 174 -9.11 7.01 11.70
C LEU A 174 -9.18 6.02 10.53
N LEU A 175 -10.23 5.18 10.52
CA LEU A 175 -10.48 4.20 9.46
C LEU A 175 -11.82 4.54 8.79
N GLU A 176 -11.77 4.86 7.50
CA GLU A 176 -12.93 5.30 6.71
C GLU A 176 -13.27 4.28 5.61
N GLY A 177 -14.54 3.88 5.51
CA GLY A 177 -14.95 2.83 4.58
C GLY A 177 -14.34 1.48 4.94
N VAL A 178 -14.49 1.06 6.20
CA VAL A 178 -13.82 -0.09 6.79
C VAL A 178 -14.16 -1.37 6.06
N MET A 179 -13.14 -2.08 5.57
CA MET A 179 -13.27 -3.44 5.07
C MET A 179 -13.38 -4.40 6.25
N ASN A 180 -14.40 -5.26 6.24
CA ASN A 180 -14.46 -6.37 7.20
C ASN A 180 -13.42 -7.44 6.78
N PRO A 181 -12.40 -7.72 7.61
CA PRO A 181 -11.26 -8.57 7.24
C PRO A 181 -11.56 -10.05 7.03
#